data_AF-A0A9X2MW22-F1
#
_entry.id   AF-A0A9X2MW22-F1
#
_cell.length_a   1.000
_cell.length_b   1.000
_cell.length_c   1.000
_cell.angle_alpha   90.00
_cell.angle_beta   90.00
_cell.angle_gamma   90.00
#
_symmetry.space_group_name_H-M   'P 1'
#
loop_
_entity.id
_entity.type
_entity.pdbx_description
1 polymer ?
#
loop_
_entity_poly.entity_id
_entity_poly.type
_entity_poly.pdbx_seq_one_letter_code
_entity_poly.pdbx_strand_id
1 'polypeptide(L)'
;MPNVPPNDQARMITISEDIFHHPGLDIYSQMVYIVLRGQLTSETEAPEVSEVSKLGRMTEKQTIKALQKLVEVKILPNKLYRRMVGDFRDDRLSWAAKGLLHFCKEHPTIDMQTLLEMTGESGDDEQNVRKALRELSEHGYLEEYPAWRRLVS
;
A
#
# COMPACT_ATOMS: atom_id res chain seq x y z
N MET A 1 -44.41 -15.73 16.46
CA MET A 1 -44.00 -14.41 15.95
C MET A 1 -42.60 -14.54 15.36
N PRO A 2 -42.33 -14.05 14.14
CA PRO A 2 -41.10 -14.38 13.43
C PRO A 2 -39.90 -13.53 13.90
N ASN A 3 -38.76 -14.23 13.93
CA ASN A 3 -37.36 -13.84 14.12
C ASN A 3 -36.98 -12.35 14.02
N VAL A 4 -36.45 -11.81 15.12
CA VAL A 4 -35.46 -10.73 15.09
C VAL A 4 -34.12 -11.37 14.71
N PRO A 5 -33.43 -10.94 13.63
CA PRO A 5 -32.11 -11.46 13.31
C PRO A 5 -31.13 -11.10 14.44
N PRO A 6 -30.28 -12.04 14.89
CA PRO A 6 -29.25 -11.72 15.86
C PRO A 6 -28.12 -10.98 15.15
N ASN A 7 -27.50 -10.05 15.88
CA ASN A 7 -26.20 -9.47 15.62
C ASN A 7 -26.14 -8.10 14.93
N ASP A 8 -26.83 -7.12 15.50
CA ASP A 8 -26.36 -5.72 15.45
C ASP A 8 -25.39 -5.48 16.63
N GLN A 9 -24.28 -6.24 16.64
CA GLN A 9 -23.18 -5.96 17.57
C GLN A 9 -22.53 -4.66 17.09
N ALA A 10 -23.03 -3.54 17.59
CA ALA A 10 -22.30 -2.28 17.56
C ALA A 10 -20.93 -2.53 18.21
N ARG A 11 -19.91 -2.78 17.38
CA ARG A 11 -18.54 -2.89 17.86
C ARG A 11 -18.19 -1.53 18.45
N MET A 12 -18.02 -1.48 19.77
CA MET A 12 -17.52 -0.29 20.44
C MET A 12 -16.05 -0.12 20.07
N ILE A 13 -15.81 0.66 19.02
CA ILE A 13 -14.46 0.97 18.55
C ILE A 13 -13.98 2.20 19.34
N THR A 14 -12.94 2.03 20.14
CA THR A 14 -12.26 3.17 20.76
C THR A 14 -11.28 3.75 19.75
N ILE A 15 -11.52 5.01 19.36
CA ILE A 15 -10.68 5.77 18.42
C ILE A 15 -9.94 6.80 19.25
N SER A 16 -8.60 6.83 19.18
CA SER A 16 -7.83 7.87 19.88
C SER A 16 -8.17 9.24 19.31
N GLU A 17 -8.39 10.23 20.18
CA GLU A 17 -8.62 11.61 19.77
C GLU A 17 -7.40 12.23 19.06
N ASP A 18 -6.21 11.64 19.24
CA ASP A 18 -4.96 12.09 18.61
C ASP A 18 -5.05 12.10 17.09
N ILE A 19 -5.87 11.20 16.50
CA ILE A 19 -6.03 11.14 15.04
C ILE A 19 -6.63 12.43 14.48
N PHE A 20 -7.53 13.07 15.22
CA PHE A 20 -8.21 14.29 14.79
C PHE A 20 -7.32 15.53 14.87
N HIS A 21 -6.28 15.46 15.70
CA HIS A 21 -5.35 16.56 15.94
C HIS A 21 -3.99 16.36 15.25
N HIS A 22 -3.80 15.25 14.54
CA HIS A 22 -2.54 14.96 13.88
C HIS A 22 -2.29 15.95 12.72
N PRO A 23 -1.23 16.77 12.77
CA PRO A 23 -1.03 17.90 11.84
C PRO A 23 -0.83 17.49 10.38
N GLY A 24 -0.48 16.21 10.15
CA GLY A 24 -0.33 15.63 8.81
C GLY A 24 -1.59 15.00 8.22
N LEU A 25 -2.73 14.99 8.92
CA LEU A 25 -3.95 14.30 8.46
C LEU A 25 -5.06 15.28 8.12
N ASP A 26 -5.63 15.11 6.92
CA ASP A 26 -6.87 15.77 6.53
C ASP A 26 -8.10 14.96 6.94
N ILE A 27 -9.28 15.52 6.70
CA ILE A 27 -10.56 14.87 7.01
C ILE A 27 -10.73 13.52 6.31
N TYR A 28 -10.15 13.32 5.12
CA TYR A 28 -10.22 12.06 4.39
C TYR A 28 -9.33 11.01 5.03
N SER A 29 -8.11 11.38 5.40
CA SER A 29 -7.17 10.49 6.10
C SER A 29 -7.72 10.06 7.45
N GLN A 30 -8.31 10.99 8.20
CA GLN A 30 -9.00 10.69 9.46
C GLN A 30 -10.17 9.73 9.24
N MET A 31 -11.03 10.00 8.24
CA MET A 31 -12.19 9.15 7.95
C MET A 31 -11.78 7.75 7.49
N VAL A 32 -10.78 7.62 6.62
CA VAL A 32 -10.24 6.31 6.22
C VAL A 32 -9.72 5.55 7.43
N TYR A 33 -8.98 6.21 8.33
CA TYR A 33 -8.54 5.58 9.57
C TYR A 33 -9.72 5.05 10.41
N ILE A 34 -10.77 5.85 10.58
CA ILE A 34 -11.98 5.46 11.33
C ILE A 34 -12.65 4.23 10.71
N VAL A 35 -12.88 4.26 9.38
CA VAL A 35 -13.50 3.14 8.65
C VAL A 35 -12.66 1.87 8.79
N LEU A 36 -11.35 1.99 8.61
CA LEU A 36 -10.43 0.86 8.75
C LEU A 36 -10.43 0.29 10.16
N ARG A 37 -10.45 1.12 11.21
CA ARG A 37 -10.52 0.65 12.60
C ARG A 37 -11.82 -0.07 12.92
N GLY A 38 -12.90 0.18 12.19
CA GLY A 38 -14.16 -0.54 12.32
C GLY A 38 -14.23 -1.86 11.54
N GLN A 39 -13.55 -1.93 10.39
CA GLN A 39 -13.60 -3.08 9.49
C GLN A 39 -12.47 -4.09 9.74
N LEU A 40 -11.24 -3.63 10.01
CA LEU A 40 -10.07 -4.49 10.17
C LEU A 40 -10.12 -5.29 11.47
N THR A 41 -10.46 -6.57 11.35
CA THR A 41 -10.27 -7.62 12.36
C THR A 41 -8.87 -8.25 12.26
N SER A 42 -8.32 -8.32 11.04
CA SER A 42 -6.98 -8.80 10.74
C SER A 42 -6.43 -8.16 9.46
N GLU A 43 -5.10 -8.17 9.27
CA GLU A 43 -4.47 -7.67 8.03
C GLU A 43 -4.81 -8.54 6.80
N THR A 44 -5.21 -9.79 7.01
CA THR A 44 -5.58 -10.74 5.94
C THR A 44 -6.97 -10.47 5.35
N GLU A 45 -7.82 -9.73 6.04
CA GLU A 45 -9.19 -9.39 5.61
C GLU A 45 -9.30 -7.89 5.29
N ALA A 46 -8.24 -7.31 4.72
CA ALA A 46 -8.24 -5.91 4.35
C ALA A 46 -9.39 -5.62 3.36
N PRO A 47 -10.26 -4.62 3.63
CA PRO A 47 -11.38 -4.29 2.76
C PRO A 47 -10.89 -3.71 1.44
N GLU A 48 -11.72 -3.80 0.41
CA GLU A 48 -11.41 -3.16 -0.88
C GLU A 48 -11.48 -1.63 -0.77
N VAL A 49 -10.69 -0.94 -1.60
CA VAL A 49 -10.72 0.53 -1.68
C VAL A 49 -12.12 1.06 -1.99
N SER A 50 -12.88 0.36 -2.82
CA SER A 50 -14.25 0.70 -3.20
C SER A 50 -15.20 0.72 -1.98
N GLU A 51 -15.07 -0.27 -1.10
CA GLU A 51 -15.84 -0.39 0.13
C GLU A 51 -15.50 0.72 1.13
N VAL A 52 -14.21 0.95 1.36
CA VAL A 52 -13.75 2.03 2.24
C VAL A 52 -14.21 3.39 1.73
N SER A 53 -14.18 3.60 0.42
CA SER A 53 -14.65 4.83 -0.24
C SER A 53 -16.14 5.04 0.01
N LYS A 54 -16.95 3.99 -0.14
CA LYS A 54 -18.39 4.04 0.10
C LYS A 54 -18.72 4.33 1.55
N LEU A 55 -18.07 3.65 2.50
CA LEU A 55 -18.27 3.84 3.94
C LEU A 55 -17.81 5.23 4.40
N GLY A 56 -16.68 5.68 3.88
CA GLY A 56 -16.11 7.00 4.16
C GLY A 56 -16.75 8.15 3.36
N ARG A 57 -17.74 7.86 2.51
CA ARG A 57 -18.47 8.82 1.66
C ARG A 57 -17.53 9.71 0.83
N MET A 58 -16.54 9.08 0.20
CA MET A 58 -15.53 9.75 -0.62
C MET A 58 -15.25 8.95 -1.90
N THR A 59 -14.51 9.54 -2.83
CA THR A 59 -14.10 8.85 -4.06
C THR A 59 -12.94 7.90 -3.81
N GLU A 60 -12.76 6.87 -4.65
CA GLU A 60 -11.59 5.97 -4.56
C GLU A 60 -10.26 6.71 -4.65
N LYS A 61 -10.20 7.78 -5.45
CA LYS A 61 -9.00 8.62 -5.54
C LYS A 61 -8.68 9.31 -4.22
N GLN A 62 -9.69 9.81 -3.51
CA GLN A 62 -9.51 10.40 -2.17
C GLN A 62 -9.10 9.32 -1.17
N THR A 63 -9.72 8.14 -1.21
CA THR A 63 -9.35 7.00 -0.37
C THR A 63 -7.90 6.58 -0.56
N ILE A 64 -7.42 6.44 -1.81
CA ILE A 64 -6.03 6.07 -2.08
C ILE A 64 -5.07 7.12 -1.54
N LYS A 65 -5.33 8.42 -1.78
CA LYS A 65 -4.50 9.50 -1.25
C LYS A 65 -4.47 9.52 0.29
N ALA A 66 -5.62 9.28 0.91
CA ALA A 66 -5.75 9.18 2.37
C ALA A 66 -4.96 7.96 2.93
N LEU A 67 -5.10 6.79 2.30
CA LEU A 67 -4.31 5.60 2.63
C LEU A 67 -2.81 5.86 2.50
N GLN A 68 -2.39 6.52 1.41
CA GLN A 68 -1.00 6.92 1.20
C GLN A 68 -0.53 7.83 2.34
N LYS A 69 -1.33 8.84 2.71
CA LYS A 69 -0.96 9.78 3.76
C LYS A 69 -0.76 9.10 5.10
N LEU A 70 -1.65 8.16 5.45
CA LEU A 70 -1.56 7.38 6.67
C LEU A 70 -0.30 6.50 6.72
N VAL A 71 0.19 6.02 5.58
CA VAL A 71 1.47 5.29 5.49
C VAL A 71 2.66 6.23 5.62
N GLU A 72 2.62 7.41 4.99
CA GLU A 72 3.68 8.42 5.08
C GLU A 72 3.93 8.83 6.54
N VAL A 73 2.86 9.03 7.32
CA VAL A 73 2.94 9.38 8.75
C VAL A 73 3.06 8.16 9.68
N LYS A 74 3.29 6.96 9.12
CA LYS A 74 3.53 5.71 9.86
C LYS A 74 2.38 5.24 10.76
N ILE A 75 1.15 5.67 10.46
CA ILE A 75 -0.07 5.16 11.11
C ILE A 75 -0.47 3.82 10.51
N LEU A 76 -0.31 3.65 9.19
CA LEU A 76 -0.55 2.38 8.50
C LEU A 76 0.76 1.74 8.02
N PRO A 77 0.88 0.40 8.07
CA PRO A 77 2.02 -0.30 7.49
C PRO A 77 1.95 -0.29 5.95
N ASN A 78 3.12 -0.24 5.28
CA ASN A 78 3.21 -0.30 3.82
C ASN A 78 2.51 -1.55 3.25
N LYS A 79 2.65 -2.70 3.93
CA LYS A 79 2.06 -3.97 3.50
C LYS A 79 0.54 -3.90 3.34
N LEU A 80 -0.16 -3.31 4.31
CA LEU A 80 -1.62 -3.16 4.27
C LEU A 80 -2.04 -2.23 3.12
N TYR A 81 -1.35 -1.10 2.96
CA TYR A 81 -1.60 -0.19 1.84
C TYR A 81 -1.44 -0.89 0.49
N ARG A 82 -0.34 -1.64 0.29
CA ARG A 82 -0.11 -2.38 -0.96
C ARG A 82 -1.22 -3.38 -1.24
N ARG A 83 -1.67 -4.10 -0.20
CA ARG A 83 -2.74 -5.08 -0.33
C ARG A 83 -4.05 -4.43 -0.78
N MET A 84 -4.36 -3.25 -0.26
CA MET A 84 -5.61 -2.54 -0.60
C MET A 84 -5.55 -1.85 -1.96
N VAL A 85 -4.47 -1.12 -2.23
CA VAL A 85 -4.34 -0.26 -3.42
C VAL A 85 -3.90 -1.08 -4.64
N GLY A 86 -3.01 -2.05 -4.44
CA GLY A 86 -2.37 -2.80 -5.51
C GLY A 86 -1.26 -2.00 -6.20
N ASP A 87 -0.35 -2.72 -6.86
CA ASP A 87 0.90 -2.15 -7.38
C ASP A 87 0.69 -1.05 -8.43
N PHE A 88 -0.21 -1.28 -9.39
CA PHE A 88 -0.41 -0.36 -10.51
C PHE A 88 -1.14 0.93 -10.13
N ARG A 89 -1.91 0.91 -9.04
CA ARG A 89 -2.64 2.07 -8.51
C ARG A 89 -1.85 2.85 -7.45
N ASP A 90 -0.66 2.38 -7.08
CA ASP A 90 0.21 3.13 -6.18
C ASP A 90 0.88 4.29 -6.95
N ASP A 91 0.40 5.50 -6.73
CA ASP A 91 0.94 6.72 -7.37
C ASP A 91 2.33 7.10 -6.84
N ARG A 92 2.80 6.44 -5.78
CA ARG A 92 4.17 6.61 -5.26
C ARG A 92 5.21 5.90 -6.11
N LEU A 93 4.80 4.94 -6.95
CA LEU A 93 5.68 4.20 -7.84
C LEU A 93 5.66 4.74 -9.28
N SER A 94 6.84 4.94 -9.83
CA SER A 94 7.09 5.22 -11.23
C SER A 94 6.71 4.03 -12.11
N TRP A 95 6.46 4.30 -13.40
CA TRP A 95 6.19 3.23 -14.37
C TRP A 95 7.35 2.24 -14.48
N ALA A 96 8.60 2.71 -14.37
CA ALA A 96 9.78 1.86 -14.35
C ALA A 96 9.79 0.94 -13.12
N ALA A 97 9.51 1.48 -11.92
CA ALA A 97 9.40 0.68 -10.71
C ALA A 97 8.26 -0.35 -10.76
N LYS A 98 7.10 0.02 -11.31
CA LYS A 98 5.97 -0.91 -11.50
C LYS A 98 6.29 -2.04 -12.49
N GLY A 99 6.89 -1.70 -13.63
CA GLY A 99 7.31 -2.68 -14.62
C GLY A 99 8.36 -3.64 -14.06
N LEU A 100 9.36 -3.09 -13.37
CA LEU A 100 10.37 -3.88 -12.68
C LEU A 100 9.72 -4.80 -11.64
N LEU A 101 8.83 -4.28 -10.79
CA LEU A 101 8.10 -5.05 -9.77
C LEU A 101 7.33 -6.24 -10.36
N HIS A 102 6.62 -6.01 -11.46
CA HIS A 102 5.87 -7.05 -12.15
C HIS A 102 6.80 -8.16 -12.66
N PHE A 103 7.90 -7.76 -13.30
CA PHE A 103 8.94 -8.69 -13.73
C PHE A 103 9.56 -9.46 -12.55
N CYS A 104 9.73 -8.82 -11.38
CA CYS A 104 10.24 -9.52 -10.19
C CYS A 104 9.38 -10.70 -9.76
N LYS A 105 8.07 -10.49 -9.82
CA LYS A 105 7.08 -11.45 -9.36
C LYS A 105 7.15 -12.74 -10.18
N GLU A 106 7.50 -12.61 -11.44
CA GLU A 106 7.69 -13.74 -12.37
C GLU A 106 9.08 -14.38 -12.21
N HIS A 107 10.08 -13.63 -11.74
CA HIS A 107 11.47 -14.09 -11.57
C HIS A 107 12.07 -13.82 -10.18
N PRO A 108 11.58 -14.44 -9.08
CA PRO A 108 11.91 -14.04 -7.71
C PRO A 108 13.39 -14.17 -7.31
N THR A 109 14.16 -14.98 -8.04
CA THR A 109 15.56 -15.30 -7.76
C THR A 109 16.54 -14.68 -8.75
N ILE A 110 16.10 -13.76 -9.61
CA ILE A 110 16.99 -13.11 -10.58
C ILE A 110 18.09 -12.32 -9.85
N ASP A 111 19.29 -12.31 -10.42
CA ASP A 111 20.39 -11.47 -9.97
C ASP A 111 20.46 -10.16 -10.76
N MET A 112 21.26 -9.22 -10.27
CA MET A 112 21.42 -7.90 -10.90
C MET A 112 22.00 -8.01 -12.31
N GLN A 113 22.92 -8.96 -12.53
CA GLN A 113 23.58 -9.11 -13.82
C GLN A 113 22.58 -9.54 -14.89
N THR A 114 21.81 -10.59 -14.63
CA THR A 114 20.76 -11.08 -15.54
C THR A 114 19.69 -10.01 -15.74
N LEU A 115 19.33 -9.27 -14.68
CA LEU A 115 18.38 -8.17 -14.78
C LEU A 115 18.87 -7.07 -15.73
N LEU A 116 20.14 -6.68 -15.65
CA LEU A 116 20.74 -5.66 -16.52
C LEU A 116 20.86 -6.13 -17.96
N GLU A 117 21.28 -7.38 -18.17
CA GLU A 117 21.34 -8.02 -19.50
C GLU A 117 19.96 -8.02 -20.19
N MET A 118 18.87 -8.13 -19.42
CA MET A 118 17.51 -8.09 -19.94
C MET A 118 16.98 -6.67 -20.17
N THR A 119 17.50 -5.66 -19.47
CA THR A 119 17.05 -4.25 -19.60
C THR A 119 17.78 -3.45 -20.68
N GLY A 120 18.92 -3.94 -21.20
CA GLY A 120 19.63 -3.34 -22.35
C GLY A 120 21.09 -2.96 -22.05
N GLU A 121 21.93 -2.92 -23.11
CA GLU A 121 23.38 -2.68 -23.04
C GLU A 121 23.79 -1.22 -22.81
N SER A 122 22.86 -0.32 -22.45
CA SER A 122 23.19 1.09 -22.24
C SER A 122 23.38 1.40 -20.75
N GLY A 123 24.44 2.14 -20.39
CA GLY A 123 24.74 2.49 -19.00
C GLY A 123 23.66 3.36 -18.32
N ASP A 124 22.78 3.99 -19.10
CA ASP A 124 21.60 4.69 -18.59
C ASP A 124 20.55 3.72 -18.01
N ASP A 125 20.46 2.50 -18.54
CA ASP A 125 19.52 1.48 -18.07
C ASP A 125 19.87 0.97 -16.67
N GLU A 126 21.17 0.84 -16.35
CA GLU A 126 21.60 0.43 -15.00
C GLU A 126 21.20 1.46 -13.93
N GLN A 127 21.42 2.75 -14.20
CA GLN A 127 21.04 3.79 -13.25
C GLN A 127 19.53 3.85 -13.05
N ASN A 128 18.76 3.63 -14.12
CA ASN A 128 17.31 3.56 -14.09
C ASN A 128 16.81 2.36 -13.27
N VAL A 129 17.40 1.17 -13.46
CA VAL A 129 17.08 -0.03 -12.66
C VAL A 129 17.40 0.19 -11.19
N ARG A 130 18.59 0.71 -10.84
CA ARG A 130 18.95 1.00 -9.45
C ARG A 130 18.02 2.03 -8.82
N LYS A 131 17.60 3.05 -9.57
CA LYS A 131 16.62 4.04 -9.10
C LYS A 131 15.26 3.40 -8.82
N ALA A 132 14.77 2.56 -9.73
CA ALA A 132 13.52 1.81 -9.55
C ALA A 132 13.59 0.85 -8.35
N LEU A 133 14.72 0.16 -8.14
CA LEU A 133 14.93 -0.71 -6.97
C LEU A 133 14.93 0.07 -5.65
N ARG A 134 15.55 1.27 -5.61
CA ARG A 134 15.50 2.16 -4.44
C ARG A 134 14.08 2.59 -4.13
N GLU A 135 13.33 3.02 -5.13
CA GLU A 135 11.93 3.42 -5.00
C GLU A 135 11.05 2.28 -4.44
N LEU A 136 11.22 1.06 -4.97
CA LEU A 136 10.56 -0.14 -4.44
C LEU A 136 10.95 -0.43 -2.99
N SER A 137 12.22 -0.22 -2.63
CA SER A 137 12.70 -0.38 -1.25
C SER A 137 12.07 0.63 -0.29
N GLU A 138 12.06 1.91 -0.67
CA GLU A 138 11.52 3.01 0.13
C GLU A 138 10.03 2.84 0.44
N HIS A 139 9.27 2.29 -0.50
CA HIS A 139 7.84 1.98 -0.33
C HIS A 139 7.59 0.55 0.19
N GLY A 140 8.64 -0.13 0.64
CA GLY A 140 8.61 -1.42 1.33
C GLY A 140 8.36 -2.62 0.43
N TYR A 141 8.22 -2.46 -0.90
CA TYR A 141 7.88 -3.55 -1.83
C TYR A 141 8.89 -4.69 -1.79
N LEU A 142 10.16 -4.40 -1.53
CA LEU A 142 11.22 -5.41 -1.45
C LEU A 142 11.26 -6.20 -0.13
N GLU A 143 10.40 -5.90 0.85
CA GLU A 143 10.30 -6.69 2.09
C GLU A 143 9.92 -8.15 1.83
N GLU A 144 9.13 -8.40 0.78
CA GLU A 144 8.68 -9.73 0.36
C GLU A 144 9.66 -10.41 -0.61
N TYR A 145 10.70 -9.71 -1.06
CA TYR A 145 11.70 -10.18 -2.03
C TYR A 145 13.13 -10.03 -1.48
N PRO A 146 13.57 -10.92 -0.56
CA PRO A 146 14.85 -10.77 0.14
C PRO A 146 16.06 -10.77 -0.80
N ALA A 147 16.01 -11.52 -1.91
CA ALA A 147 17.09 -11.54 -2.91
C ALA A 147 17.29 -10.17 -3.57
N TRP A 148 16.21 -9.42 -3.72
CA TRP A 148 16.16 -8.13 -4.42
C TRP A 148 16.54 -6.98 -3.52
N ARG A 149 16.15 -7.08 -2.25
CA ARG A 149 16.57 -6.14 -1.22
C ARG A 149 18.10 -6.04 -1.13
N ARG A 150 18.83 -7.11 -1.46
CA ARG A 150 20.30 -7.12 -1.51
C ARG A 150 20.87 -6.36 -2.69
N LEU A 151 20.10 -6.11 -3.74
CA LEU A 151 20.54 -5.40 -4.95
C LEU A 151 20.49 -3.88 -4.82
N VAL A 152 19.86 -3.37 -3.74
CA VAL A 152 19.74 -1.93 -3.47
C VAL A 152 21.01 -1.35 -2.82
N SER A 153 21.91 -2.20 -2.32
CA SER A 153 23.14 -1.83 -1.60
C SER A 153 24.16 -1.10 -2.46
#